data_AF-A0A2N5GIV2-F1
#
_entry.id   AF-A0A2N5GIV2-F1
#
_cell.length_a   1.000
_cell.length_b   1.000
_cell.length_c   1.000
_cell.angle_alpha   90.00
_cell.angle_beta   90.00
_cell.angle_gamma   90.00
#
_symmetry.space_group_name_H-M   'P 1'
#
loop_
_entity.id
_entity.type
_entity.pdbx_description
1 polymer ?
#
loop_
_entity_poly.entity_id
_entity_poly.type
_entity_poly.pdbx_seq_one_letter_code
_entity_poly.pdbx_strand_id
1 'polypeptide(L)' 'MKDSLYTLVKNSKTDNNSLNTVIELFSPKIVSSLNQTNQQDREDLSQEIKMKLLFCIRN' A
#
# COMPACT_ATOMS: atom_id res chain seq x y z
N MET A 1 14.51 5.96 16.01
CA MET A 1 14.47 6.75 14.77
C MET A 1 13.40 6.12 13.89
N LYS A 2 12.45 6.90 13.36
CA LYS A 2 11.46 6.37 12.41
C LYS A 2 12.20 6.16 11.09
N ASP A 3 12.25 4.93 10.59
CA ASP A 3 12.91 4.64 9.32
C ASP A 3 12.32 5.50 8.20
N SER A 4 13.18 5.98 7.31
CA SER A 4 12.73 6.73 6.14
C SER A 4 11.84 5.83 5.27
N LEU A 5 10.87 6.40 4.55
CA LEU A 5 10.03 5.63 3.61
C LEU A 5 10.89 4.86 2.61
N TYR A 6 12.00 5.46 2.17
CA TYR A 6 12.97 4.79 1.29
C TYR A 6 13.58 3.54 1.93
N THR A 7 14.01 3.62 3.19
CA THR A 7 14.55 2.48 3.95
C THR A 7 13.50 1.39 4.12
N LEU A 8 12.27 1.77 4.47
CA LEU A 8 11.16 0.84 4.65
C LEU A 8 10.87 0.08 3.35
N VAL A 9 10.71 0.78 2.22
CA VAL A 9 10.46 0.16 0.91
C VAL A 9 11.61 -0.78 0.51
N LYS A 10 12.86 -0.39 0.77
CA LYS A 10 14.02 -1.26 0.50
C LYS A 10 13.97 -2.55 1.32
N ASN A 11 13.62 -2.45 2.60
CA ASN A 11 13.53 -3.61 3.51
C ASN A 11 12.31 -4.49 3.21
N SER A 12 11.21 -3.92 2.70
CA SER A 12 9.99 -4.64 2.33
C SER A 12 10.20 -5.74 1.28
N LYS A 13 11.33 -5.75 0.56
CA LYS A 13 11.68 -6.83 -0.38
C LYS A 13 11.87 -8.18 0.32
N THR A 14 12.31 -8.18 1.57
CA THR A 14 12.61 -9.40 2.33
C THR A 14 11.92 -9.47 3.69
N ASP A 15 11.45 -8.33 4.22
CA ASP A 15 10.77 -8.24 5.51
C ASP A 15 9.29 -7.87 5.36
N ASN A 16 8.42 -8.78 5.80
CA ASN A 16 6.97 -8.60 5.76
C ASN A 16 6.49 -7.50 6.73
N ASN A 17 7.21 -7.23 7.82
CA ASN A 17 6.83 -6.18 8.75
C ASN A 17 7.06 -4.79 8.14
N SER A 18 8.21 -4.59 7.50
CA SER A 18 8.49 -3.39 6.70
C SER A 18 7.46 -3.24 5.58
N LEU A 19 7.09 -4.32 4.89
CA LEU A 19 6.06 -4.30 3.85
C LEU A 19 4.68 -3.87 4.39
N ASN A 20 4.22 -4.47 5.49
CA ASN A 20 2.96 -4.07 6.13
C ASN A 20 2.98 -2.60 6.55
N THR A 21 4.10 -2.14 7.12
CA THR A 21 4.27 -0.73 7.50
C THR A 21 4.13 0.20 6.29
N VAL A 22 4.72 -0.15 5.15
CA VAL A 22 4.58 0.64 3.91
C VAL A 22 3.12 0.65 3.44
N ILE A 23 2.44 -0.49 3.43
CA ILE A 23 1.03 -0.59 3.05
C ILE A 23 0.15 0.29 3.95
N GLU A 24 0.36 0.24 5.26
CA GLU A 24 -0.36 1.07 6.22
C GLU A 24 -0.13 2.58 6.00
N LEU A 25 1.10 2.99 5.67
CA LEU A 25 1.42 4.38 5.34
C LEU A 25 0.67 4.90 4.10
N PHE A 26 0.41 4.03 3.12
CA PHE A 26 -0.33 4.39 1.91
C PHE A 26 -1.85 4.26 2.06
N SER A 27 -2.33 3.49 3.05
CA SER A 27 -3.76 3.22 3.26
C SER A 27 -4.65 4.48 3.29
N PRO A 28 -4.31 5.57 4.00
CA PRO A 28 -5.15 6.76 4.02
C PRO A 28 -5.34 7.41 2.64
N LYS A 29 -4.29 7.40 1.80
CA LYS A 29 -4.36 7.93 0.43
C LYS A 29 -5.20 7.03 -0.49
N ILE A 30 -5.09 5.72 -0.32
CA ILE A 30 -5.89 4.74 -1.07
C ILE A 30 -7.37 4.94 -0.73
N VAL A 31 -7.72 4.99 0.56
CA VAL A 31 -9.11 5.22 1.01
C VAL A 31 -9.65 6.55 0.49
N SER A 32 -8.86 7.63 0.57
CA SER A 32 -9.26 8.93 0.01
C SER A 32 -9.55 8.86 -1.49
N SER A 33 -8.76 8.09 -2.24
CA SER A 33 -8.95 7.94 -3.70
C SER A 33 -10.17 7.08 -4.03
N LEU A 34 -10.42 6.00 -3.28
CA LEU A 34 -11.60 5.15 -3.43
C LEU A 34 -12.90 5.90 -3.13
N ASN A 35 -12.87 6.85 -2.20
CA ASN A 35 -14.05 7.69 -1.93
C ASN A 35 -14.43 8.60 -3.11
N GLN A 36 -13.54 8.78 -4.08
CA GLN A 36 -13.78 9.52 -5.32
C GLN A 36 -14.30 8.62 -6.45
N THR A 37 -14.54 7.33 -6.20
CA THR A 37 -15.12 6.37 -7.14
C THR A 37 -16.56 6.00 -6.76
N ASN A 38 -17.27 5.33 -7.67
CA ASN A 38 -18.59 4.78 -7.39
C ASN A 38 -18.51 3.79 -6.24
N GLN A 39 -19.50 3.82 -5.35
CA GLN A 39 -19.55 2.94 -4.17
C GLN A 39 -19.48 1.45 -4.53
N GLN A 40 -20.10 1.05 -5.65
CA GLN A 40 -20.15 -0.33 -6.13
C GLN A 40 -18.75 -0.87 -6.52
N ASP A 41 -17.84 0.00 -6.96
CA ASP A 41 -16.53 -0.39 -7.45
C ASP A 41 -15.45 -0.39 -6.34
N ARG A 42 -15.76 0.15 -5.16
CA ARG A 42 -14.75 0.48 -4.12
C ARG A 42 -14.04 -0.75 -3.56
N GLU A 43 -14.76 -1.84 -3.32
CA GLU A 43 -14.18 -3.04 -2.74
C GLU A 43 -13.20 -3.70 -3.71
N ASP A 44 -13.62 -3.89 -4.97
CA ASP A 44 -12.78 -4.46 -6.02
C ASP A 44 -11.54 -3.60 -6.29
N LEU A 45 -11.72 -2.28 -6.44
CA LEU A 45 -10.61 -1.35 -6.62
C LEU A 45 -9.66 -1.34 -5.41
N SER A 46 -10.18 -1.46 -4.19
CA SER A 46 -9.35 -1.56 -2.98
C SER A 46 -8.44 -2.78 -3.01
N GLN A 47 -8.97 -3.94 -3.41
CA GLN A 47 -8.19 -5.17 -3.54
C GLN A 47 -7.16 -5.06 -4.66
N GLU A 48 -7.54 -4.55 -5.83
CA GLU A 48 -6.64 -4.40 -6.97
C GLU A 48 -5.47 -3.47 -6.65
N ILE A 49 -5.73 -2.33 -6.01
CA ILE A 49 -4.69 -1.37 -5.60
C ILE A 49 -3.74 -2.00 -4.59
N LYS A 50 -4.25 -2.75 -3.60
CA LYS A 50 -3.40 -3.46 -2.63
C LYS A 50 -2.50 -4.49 -3.31
N MET A 51 -3.03 -5.25 -4.27
CA MET A 51 -2.25 -6.22 -5.05
C MET A 51 -1.18 -5.53 -5.91
N LYS A 52 -1.51 -4.42 -6.59
CA LYS A 52 -0.53 -3.64 -7.35
C LYS A 52 0.56 -3.06 -6.45
N LEU A 53 0.21 -2.57 -5.27
CA LEU A 53 1.18 -2.06 -4.30
C LEU A 53 2.16 -3.17 -3.84
N LEU A 54 1.63 -4.35 -3.50
CA LEU A 54 2.43 -5.52 -3.16
C LEU A 54 3.40 -5.90 -4.28
N PHE A 55 2.90 -5.92 -5.53
CA PHE A 55 3.69 -6.22 -6.71
C PHE A 55 4.80 -5.20 -6.95
N CYS A 56 4.49 -3.91 -6.89
CA CYS A 56 5.46 -2.82 -7.10
C CYS A 56 6.56 -2.77 -6.03
N ILE A 57 6.29 -3.24 -4.82
CA ILE A 57 7.29 -3.25 -3.75
C ILE A 57 8.20 -4.49 -3.87
N ARG A 58 7.65 -5.63 -4.29
CA ARG A 58 8.38 -6.91 -4.33
C ARG A 58 9.12 -7.18 -5.64
N ASN A 59 8.70 -6.59 -6.75
CA ASN A 59 9.52 -6.53 -7.98
C ASN A 59 10.47 -5.33 -7.93
#